data_AF-A0A924CZ43-F1
#
_entry.id   AF-A0A924CZ43-F1
#
_cell.length_a   1.000
_cell.length_b   1.000
_cell.length_c   1.000
_cell.angle_alpha   90.00
_cell.angle_beta   90.00
_cell.angle_gamma   90.00
#
_symmetry.space_group_name_H-M   'P 1'
#
loop_
_entity.id
_entity.type
_entity.pdbx_description
1 polymer ?
#
loop_
_entity_poly.entity_id
_entity_poly.type
_entity_poly.pdbx_seq_one_letter_code
_entity_poly.pdbx_strand_id
1 'polypeptide(L)'
;QRLPGHGHDVAEMRKRRILIDGAPETGGGILLQIFTENMVGPIFFEIIQRKGNDGFGEGNFKALFESLELDQVRRGVIPGKA
;
A
#
# COMPACT_ATOMS: atom_id res chain seq x y z
N GLN A 1 14.04 8.49 -7.06
CA GLN A 1 12.70 8.94 -6.65
C GLN A 1 11.72 7.83 -7.03
N ARG A 2 10.94 7.27 -6.10
CA ARG A 2 9.90 6.31 -6.48
C ARG A 2 8.78 7.11 -7.16
N LEU A 3 8.41 6.73 -8.38
CA LEU A 3 7.33 7.32 -9.17
C LEU A 3 7.48 8.83 -9.51
N PRO A 4 8.40 9.25 -10.38
CA PRO A 4 8.41 10.63 -10.87
C PRO A 4 7.09 11.02 -11.59
N GLY A 5 6.75 12.31 -11.58
CA GLY A 5 5.60 12.82 -12.35
C GLY A 5 4.20 12.54 -11.77
N HIS A 6 4.07 12.08 -10.51
CA HIS A 6 2.76 11.74 -9.93
C HIS A 6 1.90 12.94 -9.49
N GLY A 7 2.45 14.16 -9.42
CA GLY A 7 1.68 15.39 -9.18
C GLY A 7 0.99 15.52 -7.80
N HIS A 8 1.54 14.87 -6.76
CA HIS A 8 0.99 14.91 -5.39
C HIS A 8 2.05 15.43 -4.40
N ASP A 9 1.61 16.06 -3.31
CA ASP A 9 2.52 16.45 -2.21
C ASP A 9 2.91 15.23 -1.38
N VAL A 10 4.18 14.82 -1.50
CA VAL A 10 4.73 13.66 -0.81
C VAL A 10 4.65 13.80 0.72
N ALA A 11 4.78 15.00 1.26
CA ALA A 11 4.74 15.24 2.70
C ALA A 11 3.33 14.99 3.26
N GLU A 12 2.29 15.52 2.59
CA GLU A 12 0.90 15.29 2.97
C GLU A 12 0.48 13.82 2.79
N MET A 13 0.92 13.17 1.72
CA MET A 13 0.66 11.73 1.51
C MET A 13 1.28 10.90 2.62
N ARG A 14 2.54 11.18 2.99
CA ARG A 14 3.23 10.51 4.09
C ARG A 14 2.54 10.73 5.43
N LYS A 15 2.12 11.96 5.73
CA LYS A 15 1.38 12.32 6.95
C LYS A 15 0.09 11.51 7.09
N ARG A 16 -0.59 11.24 5.98
CA ARG A 16 -1.84 10.48 5.91
C ARG A 16 -1.64 8.97 5.71
N ARG A 17 -0.38 8.49 5.62
CA ARG A 17 -0.03 7.11 5.28
C ARG A 17 -0.63 6.63 3.94
N ILE A 18 -0.78 7.55 3.00
CA ILE A 18 -1.23 7.25 1.64
C ILE A 18 -0.01 6.82 0.82
N LEU A 19 -0.13 5.68 0.16
CA LEU A 19 0.84 5.12 -0.77
C LEU A 19 0.45 5.49 -2.20
N ILE A 20 1.45 5.77 -3.04
CA ILE A 20 1.25 6.08 -4.47
C ILE A 20 1.95 5.02 -5.30
N ASP A 21 1.23 4.45 -6.26
CA ASP A 21 1.77 3.49 -7.24
C ASP A 21 1.25 3.81 -8.66
N GLY A 22 1.80 3.16 -9.68
CA GLY A 22 1.38 3.29 -11.07
C GLY A 22 2.52 3.61 -12.03
N ALA A 23 2.20 4.23 -13.17
CA ALA A 23 3.17 4.60 -14.19
C ALA A 23 2.69 5.86 -14.94
N PRO A 24 2.69 7.04 -14.28
CA PRO A 24 2.15 8.27 -14.87
C PRO A 24 2.91 8.70 -16.13
N GLU A 25 4.24 8.52 -16.16
CA GLU A 25 5.08 8.92 -17.29
C GLU A 25 4.79 8.13 -18.58
N THR A 26 4.27 6.91 -18.48
CA THR A 26 3.92 6.07 -19.64
C THR A 26 2.42 6.12 -19.95
N GLY A 27 1.67 7.02 -19.31
CA GLY A 27 0.22 7.15 -19.48
C GLY A 27 -0.61 6.09 -18.75
N GLY A 28 0.02 5.21 -17.97
CA GLY A 28 -0.64 4.14 -17.22
C GLY A 28 -1.40 4.59 -15.96
N GLY A 29 -1.55 5.90 -15.74
CA GLY A 29 -2.24 6.47 -14.59
C GLY A 29 -1.56 6.23 -13.24
N ILE A 30 -2.24 6.62 -12.17
CA ILE A 30 -1.80 6.43 -10.78
C ILE A 30 -2.88 5.83 -9.88
N LEU A 31 -2.41 5.24 -8.79
CA LEU A 31 -3.19 4.63 -7.72
C LEU A 31 -2.79 5.31 -6.41
N LEU A 32 -3.77 5.72 -5.61
CA LEU A 32 -3.55 6.14 -4.23
C LEU A 32 -4.21 5.11 -3.32
N GLN A 33 -3.44 4.54 -2.41
CA GLN A 33 -3.89 3.45 -1.54
C GLN A 33 -3.63 3.79 -0.07
N ILE A 34 -4.56 3.41 0.80
CA ILE A 34 -4.37 3.41 2.25
C ILE A 34 -5.01 2.16 2.84
N PHE A 35 -4.34 1.57 3.82
CA PHE A 35 -4.80 0.36 4.49
C PHE A 35 -5.16 0.69 5.94
N THR A 36 -6.25 0.12 6.42
CA THR A 36 -6.58 0.18 7.85
C THR A 36 -5.68 -0.77 8.64
N GLU A 37 -5.64 -0.57 9.95
CA GLU A 37 -5.22 -1.64 10.86
C GLU A 37 -6.24 -2.80 10.81
N ASN A 38 -5.90 -3.90 11.47
CA ASN A 38 -6.82 -5.04 11.63
C ASN A 38 -8.05 -4.61 12.44
N MET A 39 -9.23 -4.69 11.83
CA MET A 39 -10.50 -4.24 12.43
C MET A 39 -11.28 -5.40 13.07
N VAL A 40 -11.27 -6.59 12.45
CA VAL A 40 -11.98 -7.78 12.93
C VAL A 40 -11.09 -9.01 12.75
N GLY A 41 -10.41 -9.44 13.81
CA GLY A 41 -9.42 -10.52 13.70
C GLY A 41 -8.31 -10.15 12.70
N PRO A 42 -7.99 -10.99 11.70
CA PRO A 42 -7.02 -10.67 10.66
C PRO A 42 -7.60 -9.85 9.49
N ILE A 43 -8.86 -9.38 9.58
CA ILE A 43 -9.52 -8.63 8.51
C ILE A 43 -9.15 -7.15 8.61
N PHE A 44 -8.68 -6.59 7.50
CA PHE A 44 -8.43 -5.16 7.29
C PHE A 44 -9.12 -4.70 6.01
N PHE A 45 -9.20 -3.38 5.82
CA PHE A 45 -9.79 -2.76 4.63
C PHE A 45 -8.74 -1.96 3.86
N GLU A 46 -8.89 -1.96 2.54
CA GLU A 46 -8.18 -1.09 1.64
C GLU A 46 -9.12 0.01 1.13
N ILE A 47 -8.65 1.24 1.12
CA ILE A 47 -9.28 2.35 0.40
C ILE A 47 -8.37 2.73 -0.75
N ILE A 48 -8.89 2.64 -1.97
CA ILE A 48 -8.15 2.90 -3.20
C ILE A 48 -8.83 3.99 -4.04
N GLN A 49 -8.05 4.97 -4.49
CA GLN A 49 -8.45 5.94 -5.50
C GLN A 49 -7.67 5.67 -6.79
N ARG A 50 -8.42 5.37 -7.86
CA ARG A 50 -7.87 5.13 -9.19
C ARG A 50 -7.91 6.41 -10.01
N LYS A 51 -6.80 6.73 -10.67
CA LYS A 51 -6.69 7.84 -11.63
C LYS A 51 -6.07 7.31 -12.92
N GLY A 52 -6.90 6.64 -13.72
CA GLY A 52 -6.50 6.05 -15.01
C GLY A 52 -5.68 4.75 -14.91
N ASN A 53 -5.50 4.20 -13.71
CA ASN A 53 -4.84 2.92 -13.50
C ASN A 53 -5.83 1.90 -12.92
N ASP A 54 -6.02 0.80 -13.64
CA ASP A 54 -6.93 -0.31 -13.27
C ASP A 54 -6.20 -1.50 -12.63
N GLY A 55 -4.88 -1.40 -12.46
CA GLY A 55 -4.04 -2.41 -11.80
C GLY A 55 -4.16 -2.42 -10.28
N PHE A 56 -3.36 -3.22 -9.58
CA PHE A 56 -3.53 -3.46 -8.15
C PHE A 56 -2.50 -2.77 -7.23
N GLY A 57 -1.46 -2.16 -7.82
CA GLY A 57 -0.35 -1.60 -7.04
C GLY A 57 0.44 -2.69 -6.31
N GLU A 58 1.02 -3.64 -7.05
CA GLU A 58 1.71 -4.82 -6.51
C GLU A 58 2.81 -4.46 -5.49
N GLY A 59 3.47 -3.32 -5.68
CA GLY A 59 4.51 -2.86 -4.77
C GLY A 59 3.97 -2.47 -3.39
N ASN A 60 2.80 -1.84 -3.33
CA ASN A 60 2.15 -1.48 -2.07
C ASN A 60 1.62 -2.73 -1.36
N PHE A 61 1.05 -3.67 -2.13
CA PHE A 61 0.50 -4.90 -1.58
C PHE A 61 1.58 -5.79 -0.95
N LYS A 62 2.74 -5.94 -1.61
CA LYS A 62 3.86 -6.71 -1.06
C LYS A 62 4.38 -6.13 0.27
N ALA A 63 4.61 -4.82 0.31
CA ALA A 63 5.08 -4.15 1.53
C ALA A 63 4.08 -4.27 2.69
N LEU A 64 2.78 -4.18 2.39
CA LEU A 64 1.74 -4.41 3.38
C LEU A 64 1.76 -5.85 3.89
N PHE A 65 1.80 -6.83 2.99
CA PHE A 65 1.78 -8.25 3.37
C PHE A 65 2.98 -8.62 4.25
N GLU A 66 4.19 -8.13 3.90
CA GLU A 66 5.39 -8.30 4.72
C GLU A 66 5.20 -7.71 6.12
N SER A 67 4.59 -6.53 6.23
CA SER A 67 4.31 -5.89 7.53
C SER A 67 3.28 -6.64 8.38
N LEU A 68 2.24 -7.20 7.74
CA LEU A 68 1.21 -8.01 8.39
C LEU A 68 1.75 -9.37 8.84
N GLU A 69 2.56 -10.03 8.00
CA GLU A 69 3.22 -11.29 8.33
C GLU A 69 4.14 -11.11 9.55
N LEU A 70 4.93 -10.03 9.57
CA LEU A 70 5.75 -9.66 10.73
C LEU A 70 4.94 -9.46 12.01
N ASP A 71 3.77 -8.83 11.94
CA ASP A 71 2.88 -8.66 13.10
C ASP A 71 2.29 -10.00 13.57
N GLN A 72 1.88 -10.88 12.64
CA GLN A 72 1.39 -12.22 12.99
C GLN A 72 2.47 -13.09 13.65
N VAL A 73 3.72 -13.01 13.19
CA VAL A 73 4.87 -13.67 13.83
C VAL A 73 5.08 -13.13 15.25
N ARG A 74 5.07 -11.79 15.43
CA ARG A 74 5.22 -11.16 16.75
C ARG A 74 4.12 -11.57 17.74
N ARG A 75 2.91 -11.79 17.26
CA ARG A 75 1.76 -12.25 18.06
C ARG A 75 1.74 -13.78 18.28
N GLY A 76 2.64 -14.53 17.64
CA GLY A 76 2.70 -15.99 17.73
C GLY A 76 1.56 -16.72 16.99
N VAL A 77 0.88 -16.05 16.06
CA VAL A 77 -0.21 -16.64 15.26
C VAL A 77 0.34 -17.56 14.17
N ILE A 78 1.51 -17.23 13.62
CA ILE A 78 2.22 -18.03 12.62
C ILE A 78 3.69 -18.24 13.06
N PRO A 79 4.33 -19.37 12.71
CA PRO A 79 5.75 -19.57 12.97
C PRO A 79 6.60 -18.55 12.21
N GLY A 80 7.69 -18.07 12.84
CA GLY A 80 8.66 -17.22 12.15
C GLY A 80 9.33 -17.96 11.00
N LYS A 81 9.68 -17.23 9.93
CA LYS A 81 10.52 -17.79 8.85
C LYS A 81 11.85 -18.25 9.46
N ALA A 82 12.15 -19.54 9.30
CA ALA A 82 13.39 -20.17 9.74
C ALA A 82 14.62 -19.57 9.04
#